data_AF-A0A380H0T6-F1
#
_entry.id   AF-A0A380H0T6-F1
#
_cell.length_a   1.000
_cell.length_b   1.000
_cell.length_c   1.000
_cell.angle_alpha   90.00
_cell.angle_beta   90.00
_cell.angle_gamma   90.00
#
_symmetry.space_group_name_H-M   'P 1'
#
loop_
_entity.id
_entity.type
_entity.pdbx_description
1 polymer ?
#
loop_
_entity_poly.entity_id
_entity_poly.type
_entity_poly.pdbx_seq_one_letter_code
_entity_poly.pdbx_strand_id
1 'polypeptide(L)'
;MSEIQIRIANEQDTKEIHQLMYDAFTPLRNLGINWPSVNATLDVVRDNLKHNTTFVLENEKEIISTITVRYPWEITKQISGYLFVWWFANPPFI
;
A
#
# COMPACT_ATOMS: atom_id res chain seq x y z
N MET A 1 -13.46 9.97 21.23
CA MET A 1 -13.47 8.84 20.28
C MET A 1 -12.59 9.29 19.13
N SER A 2 -11.51 8.57 18.85
CA SER A 2 -10.68 8.85 17.68
C SER A 2 -11.54 8.69 16.42
N GLU A 3 -11.51 9.69 15.54
CA GLU A 3 -12.23 9.63 14.27
C GLU A 3 -11.43 8.76 13.31
N ILE A 4 -11.93 7.54 13.08
CA ILE A 4 -11.35 6.61 12.13
C ILE A 4 -12.10 6.77 10.81
N GLN A 5 -11.36 7.03 9.72
CA GLN A 5 -11.93 7.23 8.39
C GLN A 5 -11.23 6.32 7.37
N ILE A 6 -11.99 5.76 6.44
CA ILE A 6 -11.45 5.16 5.22
C ILE A 6 -11.58 6.18 4.09
N ARG A 7 -10.49 6.45 3.38
CA ARG A 7 -10.51 7.29 2.17
C ARG A 7 -9.62 6.74 1.07
N ILE A 8 -9.80 7.28 -0.13
CA ILE A 8 -8.89 7.03 -1.26
C ILE A 8 -7.63 7.88 -1.06
N ALA A 9 -6.47 7.26 -1.23
CA ALA A 9 -5.17 7.92 -1.19
C ALA A 9 -4.94 8.75 -2.46
N ASN A 10 -4.18 9.83 -2.32
CA ASN A 10 -3.74 10.70 -3.39
C ASN A 10 -2.20 10.69 -3.49
N GLU A 11 -1.65 11.39 -4.49
CA GLU A 11 -0.21 11.42 -4.71
C GLU A 11 0.58 12.04 -3.55
N GLN A 12 -0.02 12.94 -2.77
CA GLN A 12 0.62 13.55 -1.59
C GLN A 12 0.88 12.53 -0.48
N ASP A 13 0.08 11.46 -0.40
CA ASP A 13 0.22 10.38 0.58
C ASP A 13 1.40 9.44 0.28
N THR A 14 2.06 9.56 -0.88
CA THR A 14 3.11 8.63 -1.35
C THR A 14 4.18 8.36 -0.29
N LYS A 15 4.66 9.41 0.39
CA LYS A 15 5.75 9.28 1.37
C LYS A 15 5.29 8.53 2.62
N GLU A 16 4.10 8.84 3.11
CA GLU A 16 3.54 8.25 4.33
C GLU A 16 3.18 6.77 4.10
N ILE A 17 2.55 6.46 2.96
CA ILE A 17 2.26 5.09 2.55
C ILE A 17 3.55 4.28 2.37
N HIS A 18 4.58 4.87 1.75
CA HIS A 18 5.89 4.20 1.63
C HIS A 18 6.50 3.89 3.00
N GLN A 19 6.43 4.82 3.95
CA GLN A 19 6.93 4.60 5.30
C GLN A 19 6.14 3.50 6.01
N LEU A 20 4.81 3.55 5.97
CA LEU A 20 3.94 2.50 6.52
C LEU A 20 4.27 1.12 5.93
N MET A 21 4.41 1.03 4.61
CA MET A 21 4.76 -0.21 3.91
C MET A 21 6.16 -0.70 4.28
N TYR A 22 7.11 0.22 4.44
CA TYR A 22 8.43 -0.09 4.95
C TYR A 22 8.29 -0.73 6.34
N ASP A 23 7.63 -0.07 7.28
CA ASP A 23 7.53 -0.56 8.65
C ASP A 23 6.80 -1.91 8.75
N ALA A 24 5.66 -2.03 8.06
CA ALA A 24 4.86 -3.27 7.99
C ALA A 24 5.64 -4.47 7.46
N PHE A 25 6.55 -4.25 6.50
CA PHE A 25 7.32 -5.32 5.86
C PHE A 25 8.74 -5.52 6.42
N THR A 26 9.16 -4.73 7.41
CA THR A 26 10.44 -4.94 8.11
C THR A 26 10.58 -6.37 8.66
N PRO A 27 9.56 -6.97 9.30
CA PRO A 27 9.65 -8.36 9.76
C PRO A 27 9.92 -9.34 8.61
N LEU A 28 9.30 -9.11 7.43
CA LEU A 28 9.50 -9.95 6.25
C LEU A 28 10.92 -9.80 5.68
N ARG A 29 11.47 -8.57 5.66
CA ARG A 29 12.87 -8.32 5.26
C ARG A 29 13.86 -9.03 6.18
N ASN A 30 13.62 -8.98 7.49
CA ASN A 30 14.48 -9.64 8.47
C ASN A 30 14.49 -11.17 8.30
N LEU A 31 13.40 -11.75 7.75
CA LEU A 31 13.31 -13.17 7.39
C LEU A 31 13.93 -13.50 6.01
N GLY A 32 14.50 -12.51 5.31
CA GLY A 32 15.11 -12.69 3.99
C GLY A 32 14.09 -12.84 2.85
N ILE A 33 12.83 -12.46 3.06
CA ILE A 33 11.78 -12.55 2.02
C ILE A 33 11.94 -11.38 1.04
N ASN A 34 12.29 -11.70 -0.21
CA ASN A 34 12.56 -10.71 -1.27
C ASN A 34 11.39 -10.54 -2.25
N TRP A 35 10.19 -10.24 -1.75
CA TRP A 35 9.06 -9.93 -2.62
C TRP A 35 9.14 -8.50 -3.19
N PRO A 36 8.58 -8.25 -4.39
CA PRO A 36 8.59 -6.91 -4.98
C PRO A 36 7.98 -5.82 -4.09
N SER A 37 6.94 -6.15 -3.32
CA SER A 37 6.27 -5.22 -2.41
C SER A 37 7.12 -4.89 -1.16
N VAL A 38 8.01 -5.79 -0.76
CA VAL A 38 8.82 -5.67 0.45
C VAL A 38 9.93 -4.63 0.28
N ASN A 39 10.37 -4.40 -0.95
CA ASN A 39 11.40 -3.43 -1.33
C ASN A 39 10.85 -2.35 -2.26
N ALA A 40 9.55 -2.04 -2.16
CA ALA A 40 8.91 -1.01 -2.99
C ALA A 40 9.56 0.35 -2.71
N THR A 41 10.06 1.00 -3.76
CA THR A 41 10.62 2.36 -3.68
C THR A 41 9.49 3.41 -3.69
N LEU A 42 9.82 4.66 -3.36
CA LEU A 42 8.88 5.78 -3.47
C LEU A 42 8.26 5.91 -4.87
N ASP A 43 9.03 5.68 -5.93
CA ASP A 43 8.53 5.76 -7.29
C ASP A 43 7.55 4.62 -7.60
N VAL A 44 7.83 3.41 -7.10
CA VAL A 44 6.92 2.27 -7.20
C VAL A 44 5.60 2.54 -6.47
N VAL A 45 5.66 3.18 -5.28
CA VAL A 45 4.45 3.58 -4.55
C VAL A 45 3.67 4.64 -5.30
N ARG A 46 4.34 5.66 -5.83
CA ARG A 46 3.71 6.71 -6.64
C ARG A 46 3.01 6.12 -7.87
N ASP A 47 3.69 5.23 -8.58
CA ASP A 47 3.11 4.57 -9.76
C ASP A 47 1.91 3.69 -9.38
N ASN A 48 1.96 3.03 -8.22
CA ASN A 48 0.83 2.27 -7.72
C ASN A 48 -0.41 3.17 -7.47
N LEU A 49 -0.22 4.35 -6.86
CA LEU A 49 -1.29 5.31 -6.60
C LEU A 49 -1.89 5.90 -7.89
N LYS A 50 -1.09 6.01 -8.96
CA LYS A 50 -1.55 6.54 -10.26
C LYS A 50 -2.41 5.55 -11.04
N HIS A 51 -2.08 4.26 -10.99
CA HIS A 51 -2.71 3.24 -11.85
C HIS A 51 -3.71 2.34 -11.10
N ASN A 52 -3.81 2.46 -9.78
CA ASN A 52 -4.67 1.60 -8.96
C ASN A 52 -5.38 2.43 -7.90
N THR A 53 -6.50 1.92 -7.39
CA THR A 53 -7.19 2.58 -6.28
C THR A 53 -6.63 2.09 -4.97
N THR A 54 -5.96 2.97 -4.25
CA THR A 54 -5.43 2.69 -2.91
C THR A 54 -6.30 3.31 -1.86
N PHE A 55 -6.77 2.49 -0.92
CA PHE A 55 -7.49 2.93 0.26
C PHE A 55 -6.53 3.03 1.43
N VAL A 56 -6.77 4.02 2.28
CA VAL A 56 -6.06 4.23 3.54
C VAL A 56 -7.05 4.31 4.68
N LEU A 57 -6.66 3.76 5.82
CA LEU A 57 -7.32 3.98 7.09
C LEU A 57 -6.59 5.13 7.79
N GLU A 58 -7.30 6.20 8.07
CA GLU A 58 -6.79 7.35 8.79
C GLU A 58 -7.30 7.38 10.22
N ASN A 59 -6.40 7.77 11.13
CA ASN A 59 -6.72 8.12 12.50
C ASN A 59 -6.10 9.48 12.81
N GLU A 60 -6.91 10.49 13.11
CA GLU A 60 -6.42 11.84 13.45
C GLU A 60 -5.42 12.43 12.42
N LYS A 61 -5.60 12.09 11.14
CA LYS A 61 -4.76 12.45 9.96
C LYS A 61 -3.49 11.62 9.76
N GLU A 62 -3.25 10.59 10.57
CA GLU A 62 -2.20 9.61 10.35
C GLU A 62 -2.75 8.39 9.59
N ILE A 63 -2.05 7.96 8.55
CA ILE A 63 -2.36 6.75 7.79
C ILE A 63 -1.84 5.54 8.56
N ILE A 64 -2.78 4.78 9.15
CA ILE A 64 -2.49 3.61 9.99
C ILE A 64 -2.72 2.27 9.27
N SER A 65 -3.22 2.29 8.04
CA SER A 65 -3.36 1.08 7.22
C SER A 65 -3.50 1.44 5.75
N THR A 66 -3.14 0.53 4.87
CA THR A 66 -3.39 0.66 3.43
C THR A 66 -3.78 -0.66 2.80
N ILE A 67 -4.58 -0.59 1.72
CA ILE A 67 -4.85 -1.68 0.79
C ILE A 67 -5.07 -1.12 -0.61
N THR A 68 -4.53 -1.77 -1.63
CA THR A 68 -4.72 -1.34 -3.02
C THR A 68 -5.53 -2.36 -3.81
N VAL A 69 -6.53 -1.89 -4.55
CA VAL A 69 -7.25 -2.64 -5.57
C VAL A 69 -6.60 -2.38 -6.93
N ARG A 70 -6.03 -3.42 -7.51
CA ARG A 70 -5.48 -3.40 -8.86
C ARG A 70 -6.51 -3.78 -9.91
N TYR A 71 -6.41 -3.09 -11.04
CA TYR A 71 -7.27 -3.31 -12.19
C TYR A 71 -6.59 -4.21 -13.25
N PRO A 72 -7.30 -5.22 -13.78
CA PRO A 72 -6.71 -6.16 -14.75
C PRO A 72 -6.46 -5.54 -16.13
N TRP A 73 -7.06 -4.39 -16.45
CA TRP A 73 -6.89 -3.69 -17.73
C TRP A 73 -5.72 -2.69 -17.76
N GLU A 74 -5.05 -2.45 -16.63
CA GLU A 74 -3.93 -1.49 -16.51
C GLU A 74 -2.55 -2.14 -16.71
N ILE A 75 -2.48 -3.46 -16.96
CA ILE A 75 -1.20 -4.20 -17.03
C ILE A 75 -0.98 -4.78 -18.42
N THR A 76 0.22 -4.56 -18.98
CA THR A 76 0.71 -5.19 -20.23
C THR A 76 0.76 -6.72 -20.17
N LYS A 77 0.73 -7.30 -18.96
CA LYS A 77 0.67 -8.75 -18.72
C LYS A 77 -0.39 -9.04 -17.66
N GLN A 78 -1.57 -9.46 -18.11
CA GLN A 78 -2.67 -9.84 -17.22
C GLN A 78 -2.27 -11.04 -16.36
N ILE A 79 -2.25 -10.86 -15.04
CA ILE A 79 -2.11 -11.95 -14.06
C ILE A 79 -3.46 -12.67 -13.89
N SER A 80 -4.57 -11.93 -14.04
CA SER A 80 -5.95 -12.37 -13.89
C SER A 80 -6.87 -11.41 -14.66
N GLY A 81 -8.05 -11.88 -15.07
CA GLY A 81 -9.13 -11.04 -15.61
C GLY A 81 -9.99 -10.35 -14.54
N TYR A 82 -9.66 -10.55 -13.26
CA TYR A 82 -10.40 -10.03 -12.11
C TYR A 82 -9.60 -8.96 -11.35
N LEU A 83 -10.31 -8.16 -10.56
CA LEU A 83 -9.70 -7.28 -9.57
C LEU A 83 -8.85 -8.10 -8.60
N PHE A 84 -7.69 -7.55 -8.23
CA PHE A 84 -6.79 -8.18 -7.26
C PHE A 84 -6.40 -7.16 -6.19
N VAL A 85 -6.45 -7.57 -4.93
CA VAL A 85 -5.97 -6.74 -3.82
C VAL A 85 -4.50 -7.03 -3.53
N TRP A 86 -3.73 -5.97 -3.32
CA TRP A 86 -2.33 -6.08 -2.91
C TRP A 86 -1.96 -4.95 -1.97
N TRP A 87 -0.75 -5.03 -1.43
CA TRP A 87 -0.18 -4.01 -0.55
C TRP A 87 -1.09 -3.71 0.64
N PHE A 88 -1.61 -4.79 1.24
CA PHE A 88 -2.27 -4.71 2.53
C PHE A 88 -1.18 -4.61 3.61
N ALA A 89 -1.10 -3.44 4.26
CA ALA A 89 -0.09 -3.16 5.27
C ALA A 89 -0.69 -2.46 6.48
N ASN A 90 -0.28 -2.91 7.66
CA ASN A 90 -0.57 -2.32 8.95
C ASN A 90 0.77 -2.15 9.68
N PRO A 91 0.93 -1.14 10.55
CA PRO A 91 2.08 -1.08 11.43
C PRO A 91 2.17 -2.40 12.21
N PRO A 92 3.38 -2.94 12.41
CA PRO A 92 3.52 -4.12 13.24
C PRO A 92 2.99 -3.79 14.64
N PHE A 93 2.17 -4.70 15.20
CA PHE A 93 1.83 -4.62 16.62
C PHE A 93 3.13 -4.71 17.42
N ILE A 94 3.43 -3.68 18.20
CA ILE A 94 4.50 -3.70 19.22
C ILE A 94 3.94 -4.39 20.47
#